data_AF-A0A359BJ95-F1
#
_entry.id   AF-A0A359BJ95-F1
#
_cell.length_a   1.000
_cell.length_b   1.000
_cell.length_c   1.000
_cell.angle_alpha   90.00
_cell.angle_beta   90.00
_cell.angle_gamma   90.00
#
_symmetry.space_group_name_H-M   'P 1'
#
loop_
_entity.id
_entity.type
_entity.pdbx_description
1 polymer ?
#
loop_
_entity_poly.entity_id
_entity_poly.type
_entity_poly.pdbx_seq_one_letter_code
_entity_poly.pdbx_strand_id
1 'polypeptide(L)'
;MQYATRGTCSKMIGVEITDDVITNIEFIGGCQGNLTGISKLVVGMNVDEVINRLEGIDCGGRGTSCPDQLAKCLIEYKNKKLIKN
;
A
#
# COMPACT_ATOMS: atom_id res chain seq x y z
N MET A 1 0.40 -10.56 -2.45
CA MET A 1 1.85 -10.24 -2.38
C MET A 1 2.19 -9.71 -0.99
N GLN A 2 3.46 -9.79 -0.59
CA GLN A 2 3.95 -9.21 0.66
C GLN A 2 5.03 -8.16 0.37
N TYR A 3 5.04 -7.10 1.15
CA TYR A 3 5.95 -5.95 0.98
C TYR A 3 6.51 -5.54 2.34
N ALA A 4 7.83 -5.52 2.47
CA ALA A 4 8.51 -5.02 3.66
C ALA A 4 8.66 -3.49 3.58
N THR A 5 8.01 -2.79 4.50
CA THR A 5 8.01 -1.32 4.54
C THR A 5 9.32 -0.76 5.07
N ARG A 6 9.61 0.49 4.73
CA ARG A 6 10.83 1.19 5.14
C ARG A 6 10.50 2.60 5.63
N GLY A 7 11.19 3.07 6.66
CA GLY A 7 11.00 4.42 7.21
C GLY A 7 9.72 4.62 8.03
N THR A 8 8.89 3.58 8.22
CA THR A 8 7.57 3.68 8.86
C THR A 8 7.43 2.85 10.13
N CYS A 9 6.32 3.08 10.85
CA CYS A 9 5.95 2.28 12.03
C CYS A 9 5.48 0.88 11.66
N SER A 10 4.71 0.74 10.58
CA SER A 10 4.40 -0.58 10.00
C SER A 10 5.67 -1.24 9.48
N LYS A 11 5.72 -2.57 9.54
CA LYS A 11 6.86 -3.42 9.14
C LYS A 11 6.60 -4.22 7.88
N MET A 12 5.32 -4.52 7.59
CA MET A 12 4.94 -5.33 6.44
C MET A 12 3.53 -4.98 5.99
N ILE A 13 3.29 -5.10 4.68
CA ILE A 13 1.98 -4.99 4.05
C ILE A 13 1.73 -6.27 3.24
N GLY A 14 0.63 -6.96 3.53
CA GLY A 14 0.03 -7.96 2.67
C GLY A 14 -1.03 -7.31 1.79
N VAL A 15 -0.99 -7.56 0.47
CA VAL A 15 -1.98 -7.03 -0.48
C VAL A 15 -2.44 -8.15 -1.41
N GLU A 16 -3.75 -8.30 -1.58
CA GLU A 16 -4.37 -9.16 -2.57
C GLU A 16 -5.03 -8.31 -3.66
N ILE A 17 -4.87 -8.73 -4.92
CA ILE A 17 -5.29 -7.98 -6.10
C ILE A 17 -5.88 -8.97 -7.10
N THR A 18 -7.03 -8.63 -7.68
CA THR A 18 -7.69 -9.37 -8.78
C THR A 18 -8.12 -8.36 -9.83
N ASP A 19 -7.73 -8.57 -11.09
CA ASP A 19 -8.06 -7.67 -12.22
C ASP A 19 -7.76 -6.18 -11.95
N ASP A 20 -6.58 -5.91 -11.37
CA ASP A 20 -6.13 -4.57 -10.94
C ASP A 20 -7.02 -3.89 -9.88
N VAL A 21 -7.87 -4.65 -9.20
CA VAL A 21 -8.68 -4.22 -8.05
C VAL A 21 -8.12 -4.82 -6.77
N ILE A 22 -7.95 -4.00 -5.74
CA ILE A 22 -7.50 -4.45 -4.42
C ILE A 22 -8.64 -5.20 -3.72
N THR A 23 -8.41 -6.44 -3.34
CA THR A 23 -9.42 -7.27 -2.65
C THR A 23 -9.17 -7.37 -1.15
N ASN A 24 -7.91 -7.23 -0.70
CA ASN A 24 -7.56 -7.27 0.72
C ASN A 24 -6.25 -6.52 0.99
N ILE A 25 -6.14 -5.90 2.18
CA ILE A 25 -4.90 -5.32 2.69
C ILE A 25 -4.75 -5.60 4.18
N GLU A 26 -3.61 -6.18 4.55
CA GLU A 26 -3.20 -6.38 5.94
C GLU A 26 -1.91 -5.62 6.23
N PHE A 27 -1.88 -4.85 7.32
CA PHE A 27 -0.67 -4.20 7.81
C PHE A 27 -0.18 -4.90 9.08
N ILE A 28 1.12 -5.18 9.16
CA ILE A 28 1.76 -5.69 10.38
C ILE A 28 2.52 -4.55 11.06
N GLY A 29 2.09 -4.22 12.28
CA GLY A 29 2.64 -3.13 13.10
C GLY A 29 2.19 -1.73 12.65
N GLY A 30 2.37 -0.75 13.53
CA GLY A 30 1.90 0.64 13.35
C GLY A 30 0.58 0.93 14.08
N CYS A 31 -0.08 2.04 13.70
CA CYS A 31 -1.35 2.43 14.33
C CYS A 31 -2.50 1.57 13.80
N GLN A 32 -2.92 0.58 14.57
CA GLN A 32 -3.91 -0.42 14.15
C GLN A 32 -5.21 0.21 13.62
N GLY A 33 -5.80 1.18 14.34
CA GLY A 33 -7.05 1.82 13.93
C GLY A 33 -6.95 2.55 12.59
N ASN A 34 -5.95 3.40 12.42
CA ASN A 34 -5.74 4.15 11.18
C ASN A 34 -5.41 3.23 10.00
N LEU A 35 -4.55 2.23 10.19
CA LEU A 35 -4.17 1.31 9.12
C LEU A 35 -5.35 0.42 8.71
N THR A 36 -6.16 -0.04 9.66
CA THR A 36 -7.40 -0.78 9.36
C THR A 36 -8.40 0.10 8.62
N GLY A 37 -8.53 1.38 9.01
CA GLY A 37 -9.35 2.36 8.31
C GLY A 37 -8.91 2.55 6.86
N ILE A 38 -7.61 2.77 6.63
CA ILE A 38 -7.03 2.90 5.28
C ILE A 38 -7.32 1.64 4.47
N SER A 39 -7.05 0.43 4.99
CA SER A 39 -7.35 -0.83 4.30
C SER A 39 -8.81 -0.88 3.84
N LYS A 40 -9.76 -0.56 4.72
CA LYS A 40 -11.19 -0.58 4.38
C LYS A 40 -11.58 0.46 3.34
N LEU A 41 -10.94 1.63 3.36
CA LEU A 41 -11.24 2.72 2.41
C LEU A 41 -10.78 2.38 0.99
N VAL A 42 -9.71 1.58 0.83
CA VAL A 42 -9.10 1.33 -0.49
C VAL A 42 -9.41 -0.05 -1.08
N VAL A 43 -9.88 -1.01 -0.27
CA VAL A 43 -10.39 -2.28 -0.80
C VAL A 43 -11.58 -2.01 -1.74
N GLY A 44 -11.56 -2.63 -2.92
CA GLY A 44 -12.50 -2.40 -4.01
C GLY A 44 -12.07 -1.31 -4.99
N MET A 45 -11.01 -0.56 -4.71
CA MET A 45 -10.47 0.44 -5.64
C MET A 45 -9.48 -0.17 -6.63
N ASN A 46 -9.35 0.47 -7.79
CA ASN A 46 -8.30 0.16 -8.75
C ASN A 46 -6.92 0.54 -8.20
N VAL A 47 -5.91 -0.27 -8.50
CA VAL A 47 -4.52 -0.07 -8.07
C VAL A 47 -4.00 1.34 -8.39
N ASP A 48 -4.28 1.86 -9.57
CA ASP A 48 -3.78 3.19 -9.99
C ASP A 48 -4.42 4.33 -9.22
N GLU A 49 -5.70 4.20 -8.89
CA GLU A 49 -6.39 5.19 -8.05
C GLU A 49 -5.77 5.26 -6.65
N VAL A 50 -5.45 4.10 -6.07
CA VAL A 50 -4.85 4.04 -4.72
C VAL A 50 -3.43 4.59 -4.72
N ILE A 51 -2.63 4.32 -5.75
CA ILE A 51 -1.31 4.93 -5.92
C ILE A 51 -1.44 6.46 -5.95
N ASN A 52 -2.28 6.98 -6.84
CA ASN A 52 -2.45 8.43 -7.02
C ASN A 52 -2.95 9.15 -5.74
N ARG A 53 -3.76 8.48 -4.92
CA ARG A 53 -4.29 9.03 -3.67
C ARG A 53 -3.26 9.06 -2.54
N LEU A 54 -2.33 8.10 -2.50
CA LEU A 54 -1.50 7.83 -1.32
C LEU A 54 0.00 8.12 -1.52
N GLU A 55 0.48 8.19 -2.75
CA GLU A 55 1.88 8.45 -3.07
C GLU A 55 2.33 9.81 -2.51
N GLY A 56 3.52 9.82 -1.89
CA GLY A 56 4.16 11.02 -1.40
C GLY A 56 3.64 11.54 -0.06
N ILE A 57 2.62 10.90 0.54
CA ILE A 57 2.17 11.28 1.89
C ILE A 57 3.33 11.09 2.87
N ASP A 58 3.75 12.17 3.51
CA ASP A 58 4.82 12.16 4.51
C ASP A 58 4.28 12.03 5.94
N CYS A 59 5.04 11.37 6.80
CA CYS A 59 4.74 11.23 8.23
C CYS A 59 5.81 11.93 9.08
N GLY A 60 5.61 13.22 9.32
CA GLY A 60 6.43 13.98 10.27
C GLY A 60 7.90 14.11 9.86
N GLY A 61 8.18 14.38 8.58
CA GLY A 61 9.51 14.63 8.04
C GLY A 61 10.32 13.37 7.72
N ARG A 62 9.67 12.20 7.66
CA ARG A 62 10.36 10.92 7.37
C ARG A 62 10.62 10.68 5.89
N GLY A 63 10.07 11.53 5.02
CA GLY A 63 10.07 11.37 3.56
C GLY A 63 9.15 10.26 3.07
N THR A 64 8.29 9.71 3.94
CA THR A 64 7.36 8.61 3.66
C THR A 64 6.37 8.40 4.81
N SER A 65 5.35 7.59 4.59
CA SER A 65 4.35 7.19 5.56
C SER A 65 3.81 5.79 5.26
N CYS A 66 3.04 5.19 6.17
CA CYS A 66 2.41 3.89 5.90
C CYS A 66 1.53 3.88 4.62
N PRO A 67 0.66 4.88 4.35
CA PRO A 67 -0.07 4.93 3.09
C PRO A 67 0.85 5.14 1.87
N ASP A 68 1.90 5.95 1.98
CA ASP A 68 2.88 6.09 0.88
C ASP A 68 3.65 4.78 0.61
N GLN A 69 3.97 4.00 1.65
CA GLN A 69 4.56 2.66 1.49
C GLN A 69 3.57 1.68 0.82
N LEU A 70 2.25 1.85 1.02
CA LEU A 70 1.26 1.09 0.26
C LEU A 70 1.28 1.49 -1.22
N ALA A 71 1.37 2.79 -1.56
CA ALA A 71 1.53 3.22 -2.95
C ALA A 71 2.78 2.62 -3.60
N LYS A 72 3.93 2.65 -2.90
CA LYS A 72 5.18 2.03 -3.37
C LYS A 72 5.08 0.51 -3.58
N CYS A 73 4.40 -0.18 -2.67
CA CYS A 73 4.08 -1.61 -2.81
C CYS A 73 3.30 -1.89 -4.11
N LEU A 74 2.28 -1.07 -4.40
CA LEU A 74 1.44 -1.19 -5.59
C LEU A 74 2.17 -0.83 -6.89
N ILE A 75 3.08 0.15 -6.87
CA ILE A 75 3.96 0.45 -7.99
C ILE A 75 4.87 -0.75 -8.31
N GLU A 76 5.44 -1.39 -7.27
CA GLU A 76 6.24 -2.60 -7.45
C GLU A 76 5.44 -3.76 -8.04
N TYR A 77 4.18 -3.93 -7.62
CA TYR A 77 3.24 -4.87 -8.23
C TYR A 77 3.09 -4.63 -9.74
N LYS A 78 2.77 -3.39 -10.12
CA LYS A 78 2.57 -3.03 -11.53
C LYS A 78 3.82 -3.28 -12.37
N ASN A 79 4.99 -2.88 -11.88
CA ASN A 79 6.27 -3.12 -12.57
C ASN A 79 6.52 -4.62 -12.79
N LYS A 80 6.26 -5.46 -11.78
CA LYS A 80 6.38 -6.92 -11.92
C LYS A 80 5.36 -7.51 -12.88
N LYS A 81 4.15 -6.96 -12.95
CA LYS A 81 3.11 -7.38 -13.92
C LYS A 81 3.57 -7.08 -15.35
N LEU A 82 4.14 -5.90 -15.60
CA LEU A 82 4.63 -5.49 -16.92
C LEU A 82 5.80 -6.34 -17.43
N ILE A 83 6.72 -6.77 -16.55
CA ILE A 83 7.87 -7.61 -16.93
C ILE A 83 7.43 -9.06 -17.28
N LYS A 84 6.27 -9.50 -16.79
CA LYS A 84 5.76 -10.87 -16.98
C LYS A 84 4.88 -11.04 -18.21
N ASN A 85 4.53 -9.94 -18.89
CA ASN A 85 3.77 -9.93 -20.15
C ASN A 85 4.72 -9.76 -21.33
#